data_AF-A0A533YPA9-F1
#
_entry.id   AF-A0A533YPA9-F1
#
_cell.length_a   1.000
_cell.length_b   1.000
_cell.length_c   1.000
_cell.angle_alpha   90.00
_cell.angle_beta   90.00
_cell.angle_gamma   90.00
#
_symmetry.space_group_name_H-M   'P 1'
#
loop_
_entity.id
_entity.type
_entity.pdbx_description
1 polymer ?
#
loop_
_entity_poly.entity_id
_entity_poly.type
_entity_poly.pdbx_seq_one_letter_code
_entity_poly.pdbx_strand_id
1 'polypeptide(L)'
;MIFLKRQLPLAVTFVMGVAFAIQYYIPHPVSEEAITNVSKWMQIISGFALALGLASIFHVHAVKIKRQVPGWGYSIVLYAAMLATIIVGFWSKGETRVNGAQTALGWLYDYSMVPLQGTMFSILAFFIASAAYRAFRARSREASVLLVAAVLVMMGRVPLGQFLLPWTWDVTQWLLNVVNSAVRRAILIGVSMGQVALSLKIILGIERAYLGGGRDQ
;
A
#
# COMPACT_ATOMS: atom_id res chain seq x y z
N MET A 1 -15.71 -30.51 19.63
CA MET A 1 -14.90 -30.97 18.48
C MET A 1 -13.72 -30.02 18.23
N ILE A 2 -12.71 -30.02 19.11
CA ILE A 2 -11.51 -29.17 18.96
C ILE A 2 -10.70 -29.57 17.72
N PHE A 3 -10.71 -30.86 17.36
CA PHE A 3 -10.03 -31.40 16.19
C PHE A 3 -10.50 -30.74 14.88
N LEU A 4 -11.80 -30.84 14.56
CA LEU A 4 -12.39 -30.30 13.32
C LEU A 4 -12.31 -28.77 13.22
N LYS A 5 -12.41 -28.04 14.34
CA LYS A 5 -12.44 -26.57 14.33
C LYS A 5 -11.07 -25.92 14.44
N ARG A 6 -10.05 -26.64 14.93
CA ARG A 6 -8.73 -26.05 15.24
C ARG A 6 -7.58 -26.86 14.69
N GLN A 7 -7.50 -28.17 14.97
CA GLN A 7 -6.35 -28.98 14.57
C GLN A 7 -6.34 -29.28 13.07
N LEU A 8 -7.50 -29.57 12.48
CA LEU A 8 -7.61 -29.85 11.05
C LEU A 8 -7.26 -28.61 10.19
N PRO A 9 -7.80 -27.40 10.44
CA PRO A 9 -7.38 -26.21 9.69
C PRO A 9 -5.89 -25.92 9.82
N LEU A 10 -5.33 -26.01 11.03
CA LEU A 10 -3.90 -25.78 11.25
C LEU A 10 -3.02 -26.79 10.51
N ALA A 11 -3.41 -28.08 10.51
CA ALA A 11 -2.70 -29.12 9.78
C ALA A 11 -2.74 -28.86 8.26
N VAL A 12 -3.91 -28.46 7.74
CA VAL A 12 -4.06 -28.10 6.31
C VAL A 12 -3.20 -26.88 5.97
N THR A 13 -3.22 -25.83 6.78
CA THR A 13 -2.39 -24.62 6.56
C THR A 13 -0.91 -24.94 6.60
N PHE A 14 -0.47 -25.79 7.53
CA PHE A 14 0.93 -26.22 7.61
C PHE A 14 1.35 -27.01 6.37
N VAL A 15 0.59 -28.05 6.00
CA VAL A 15 0.91 -28.91 4.85
C VAL A 15 0.89 -28.12 3.55
N MET A 16 -0.15 -27.31 3.31
CA MET A 16 -0.25 -26.50 2.11
C MET A 16 0.84 -25.41 2.08
N GLY A 17 1.08 -24.74 3.20
CA GLY A 17 2.11 -23.72 3.31
C GLY A 17 3.51 -24.25 2.98
N VAL A 18 3.88 -25.40 3.54
CA VAL A 18 5.16 -26.07 3.26
C VAL A 18 5.21 -26.56 1.81
N ALA A 19 4.13 -27.17 1.30
CA ALA A 19 4.07 -27.67 -0.07
C ALA A 19 4.29 -26.54 -1.09
N PHE A 20 3.57 -25.41 -0.98
CA PHE A 20 3.72 -24.28 -1.91
C PHE A 20 5.06 -23.55 -1.74
N ALA A 21 5.62 -23.50 -0.53
CA ALA A 21 6.95 -22.94 -0.32
C ALA A 21 8.04 -23.74 -1.05
N ILE A 22 7.94 -25.09 -1.03
CA ILE A 22 8.88 -25.97 -1.72
C ILE A 22 8.63 -25.96 -3.24
N GLN A 23 7.36 -26.04 -3.65
CA GLN A 23 6.93 -26.10 -5.03
C GLN A 23 7.51 -24.97 -5.90
N TYR A 24 7.61 -23.75 -5.36
CA TYR A 24 8.16 -22.60 -6.06
C TYR A 24 9.57 -22.84 -6.63
N TYR A 25 10.36 -23.73 -6.02
CA TYR A 25 11.74 -24.03 -6.42
C TYR A 25 11.87 -25.27 -7.32
N ILE A 26 10.77 -25.96 -7.65
CA ILE A 26 10.79 -27.20 -8.44
C ILE A 26 10.27 -26.93 -9.86
N PRO A 27 11.14 -26.91 -10.89
CA PRO A 27 10.74 -26.72 -12.30
C PRO A 27 10.31 -28.05 -12.93
N HIS A 28 9.23 -28.64 -12.42
CA HIS A 28 8.63 -29.88 -12.95
C HIS A 28 7.20 -29.60 -13.45
N PRO A 29 6.72 -30.23 -14.54
CA PRO A 29 5.38 -29.96 -15.08
C PRO A 29 4.23 -30.04 -14.07
N VAL A 30 4.28 -31.02 -13.16
CA VAL A 30 3.29 -31.18 -12.07
C VAL A 30 3.32 -29.99 -11.08
N SER A 31 4.50 -29.44 -10.83
CA SER A 31 4.68 -28.26 -9.97
C SER A 31 4.12 -27.00 -10.65
N GLU A 32 4.35 -26.84 -11.95
CA GLU A 32 3.81 -25.72 -12.73
C GLU A 32 2.28 -25.79 -12.85
N GLU A 33 1.72 -26.99 -13.01
CA GLU A 33 0.27 -27.18 -13.04
C GLU A 33 -0.38 -26.83 -11.70
N ALA A 34 0.23 -27.27 -10.59
CA ALA A 34 -0.26 -26.97 -9.25
C ALA A 34 -0.28 -25.46 -8.96
N ILE A 35 0.76 -24.70 -9.34
CA ILE A 35 0.81 -23.24 -9.08
C ILE A 35 -0.18 -22.50 -9.96
N THR A 36 -0.36 -22.98 -11.19
CA THR A 36 -1.34 -22.45 -12.13
C THR A 36 -2.76 -22.64 -11.59
N ASN A 37 -3.07 -23.83 -11.06
CA ASN A 37 -4.38 -24.12 -10.48
C ASN A 37 -4.67 -23.29 -9.23
N VAL A 38 -3.69 -23.15 -8.33
CA VAL A 38 -3.83 -22.27 -7.16
C VAL A 38 -3.94 -20.81 -7.54
N SER A 39 -3.23 -20.36 -8.57
CA SER A 39 -3.37 -19.01 -9.09
C SER A 39 -4.79 -18.76 -9.61
N LYS A 40 -5.40 -19.73 -10.31
CA LYS A 40 -6.81 -19.66 -10.73
C LYS A 40 -7.75 -19.57 -9.52
N TRP A 41 -7.53 -20.38 -8.48
CA TRP A 41 -8.33 -20.30 -7.25
C TRP A 41 -8.16 -18.94 -6.56
N MET A 42 -6.93 -18.42 -6.48
CA MET A 42 -6.68 -17.08 -5.94
C MET A 42 -7.39 -16.00 -6.74
N GLN A 43 -7.42 -16.08 -8.07
CA GLN A 43 -8.17 -15.15 -8.91
C GLN A 43 -9.68 -15.21 -8.63
N ILE A 44 -10.25 -16.41 -8.51
CA ILE A 44 -11.66 -16.60 -8.15
C ILE A 44 -11.96 -16.00 -6.78
N ILE A 45 -11.14 -16.34 -5.76
CA ILE A 45 -11.27 -15.81 -4.40
C ILE A 45 -11.15 -14.27 -4.40
N SER A 46 -10.22 -13.72 -5.19
CA SER A 46 -10.03 -12.27 -5.32
C SER A 46 -11.25 -11.60 -5.95
N GLY A 47 -11.90 -12.23 -6.93
CA GLY A 47 -13.17 -11.78 -7.48
C GLY A 47 -14.28 -11.68 -6.42
N PHE A 48 -14.43 -12.70 -5.58
CA PHE A 48 -15.36 -12.66 -4.45
C PHE A 48 -14.95 -11.62 -3.40
N ALA A 49 -13.66 -11.48 -3.12
CA ALA A 49 -13.15 -10.48 -2.18
C ALA A 49 -13.44 -9.05 -2.66
N LEU A 50 -13.33 -8.78 -3.97
CA LEU A 50 -13.74 -7.50 -4.56
C LEU A 50 -15.24 -7.25 -4.37
N ALA A 51 -16.08 -8.26 -4.62
CA ALA A 51 -17.52 -8.15 -4.38
C ALA A 51 -17.86 -7.87 -2.91
N LEU A 52 -17.20 -8.56 -1.98
CA LEU A 52 -17.33 -8.31 -0.53
C LEU A 52 -16.81 -6.92 -0.14
N GLY A 53 -15.71 -6.47 -0.74
CA GLY A 53 -15.16 -5.13 -0.54
C GLY A 53 -16.15 -4.04 -0.97
N LEU A 54 -16.74 -4.19 -2.15
CA LEU A 54 -17.81 -3.29 -2.63
C LEU A 54 -19.02 -3.33 -1.69
N ALA A 55 -19.51 -4.53 -1.34
CA ALA A 55 -20.65 -4.68 -0.43
C ALA A 55 -20.38 -4.05 0.95
N SER A 56 -19.16 -4.17 1.46
CA SER A 56 -18.72 -3.55 2.72
C SER A 56 -18.77 -2.03 2.64
N ILE A 57 -18.23 -1.44 1.56
CA ILE A 57 -18.28 0.02 1.33
C ILE A 57 -19.74 0.49 1.32
N PHE A 58 -20.60 -0.18 0.53
CA PHE A 58 -22.03 0.15 0.48
C PHE A 58 -22.70 0.03 1.85
N HIS A 59 -22.43 -1.05 2.59
CA HIS A 59 -23.03 -1.27 3.90
C HIS A 59 -22.64 -0.17 4.89
N VAL A 60 -21.34 0.12 5.03
CA VAL A 60 -20.83 1.11 5.98
C VAL A 60 -21.35 2.51 5.65
N HIS A 61 -21.33 2.90 4.38
CA HIS A 61 -21.79 4.22 3.97
C HIS A 61 -23.31 4.37 3.95
N ALA A 62 -24.07 3.31 3.65
CA ALA A 62 -25.53 3.32 3.77
C ALA A 62 -25.99 3.46 5.22
N VAL A 63 -25.34 2.76 6.15
CA VAL A 63 -25.61 2.91 7.60
C VAL A 63 -25.27 4.32 8.07
N LYS A 64 -24.15 4.89 7.61
CA LYS A 64 -23.73 6.27 7.90
C LYS A 64 -24.75 7.31 7.43
N ILE A 65 -25.30 7.15 6.22
CA ILE A 65 -26.36 8.01 5.67
C ILE A 65 -27.66 7.84 6.46
N LYS A 66 -28.11 6.60 6.68
CA LYS A 66 -29.36 6.31 7.40
C LYS A 66 -29.35 6.85 8.84
N ARG A 67 -28.20 6.76 9.52
CA ARG A 67 -28.03 7.25 10.89
C ARG A 67 -27.62 8.73 10.97
N GLN A 68 -27.44 9.40 9.84
CA GLN A 68 -27.04 10.81 9.76
C GLN A 68 -25.85 11.19 10.64
N VAL A 69 -24.88 10.29 10.79
CA VAL A 69 -23.69 10.56 11.63
C VAL A 69 -22.85 11.68 11.01
N PRO A 70 -22.04 12.42 11.80
CA PRO A 70 -21.23 13.52 11.30
C PRO A 70 -20.41 13.14 10.06
N GLY A 71 -20.48 13.99 9.03
CA GLY A 71 -19.84 13.74 7.73
C GLY A 71 -20.57 12.71 6.85
N TRP A 72 -21.87 12.46 7.04
CA TRP A 72 -22.66 11.59 6.17
C TRP A 72 -22.72 12.09 4.73
N GLY A 73 -22.72 13.41 4.50
CA GLY A 73 -22.75 14.01 3.16
C GLY A 73 -21.61 13.54 2.25
N TYR A 74 -20.41 13.32 2.80
CA TYR A 74 -19.28 12.75 2.04
C TYR A 74 -19.54 11.34 1.52
N SER A 75 -20.45 10.59 2.15
CA SER A 75 -20.86 9.25 1.69
C SER A 75 -21.69 9.32 0.41
N ILE A 76 -22.47 10.39 0.23
CA ILE A 76 -23.21 10.63 -1.02
C ILE A 76 -22.22 11.00 -2.14
N VAL A 77 -21.25 11.86 -1.83
CA VAL A 77 -20.19 12.22 -2.78
C VAL A 77 -19.41 10.98 -3.23
N LEU A 78 -19.10 10.06 -2.31
CA LEU A 78 -18.46 8.78 -2.63
C LEU A 78 -19.30 7.98 -3.65
N TYR A 79 -20.60 7.80 -3.41
CA TYR A 79 -21.46 7.05 -4.33
C TYR A 79 -21.58 7.73 -5.69
N ALA A 80 -21.73 9.06 -5.72
CA ALA A 80 -21.77 9.81 -6.97
C ALA A 80 -20.46 9.68 -7.76
N ALA A 81 -19.31 9.82 -7.10
CA ALA A 81 -17.99 9.66 -7.72
C ALA A 81 -17.75 8.22 -8.22
N MET A 82 -18.20 7.22 -7.46
CA MET A 82 -18.11 5.82 -7.87
C MET A 82 -18.96 5.55 -9.12
N LEU A 83 -20.22 6.00 -9.15
CA LEU A 83 -21.07 5.86 -10.33
C LEU A 83 -20.51 6.60 -11.54
N ALA A 84 -20.02 7.83 -11.36
CA ALA A 84 -19.38 8.60 -12.42
C ALA A 84 -18.16 7.86 -12.99
N THR A 85 -17.31 7.30 -12.13
CA THR A 85 -16.13 6.53 -12.54
C THR A 85 -16.51 5.26 -13.30
N ILE A 86 -17.55 4.56 -12.87
CA ILE A 86 -18.05 3.36 -13.56
C ILE A 86 -18.57 3.72 -14.96
N ILE A 87 -19.39 4.77 -15.08
CA ILE A 87 -19.95 5.23 -16.35
C ILE A 87 -18.84 5.64 -17.32
N VAL A 88 -17.89 6.46 -16.84
CA VAL A 88 -16.73 6.89 -17.64
C VAL A 88 -15.82 5.73 -18.01
N GLY A 89 -15.67 4.75 -17.11
CA GLY A 89 -14.92 3.52 -17.34
C GLY A 89 -15.52 2.69 -18.47
N PHE A 90 -16.84 2.46 -18.44
CA PHE A 90 -17.53 1.77 -19.53
C PHE A 90 -17.42 2.50 -20.86
N TRP A 91 -17.56 3.82 -20.88
CA TRP A 91 -17.39 4.62 -22.09
C TRP A 91 -15.96 4.50 -22.66
N SER A 92 -14.95 4.50 -21.79
CA SER A 92 -13.55 4.35 -22.19
C SER A 92 -13.11 2.90 -22.40
N LYS A 93 -14.04 1.93 -22.38
CA LYS A 93 -13.77 0.47 -22.43
C LYS A 93 -12.76 -0.02 -21.38
N GLY A 94 -12.65 0.71 -20.26
CA GLY A 94 -11.67 0.43 -19.20
C GLY A 94 -10.23 0.86 -19.52
N GLU A 95 -9.97 1.47 -20.68
CA GLU A 95 -8.64 1.91 -21.07
C GLU A 95 -8.39 3.36 -20.63
N THR A 96 -7.21 3.64 -20.07
CA THR A 96 -6.80 5.01 -19.67
C THR A 96 -6.15 5.79 -20.82
N ARG A 97 -5.61 5.09 -21.82
CA ARG A 97 -4.94 5.66 -22.99
C ARG A 97 -5.19 4.77 -24.21
N VAL A 98 -5.61 5.37 -25.32
CA VAL A 98 -5.85 4.69 -26.62
C VAL A 98 -5.05 5.44 -27.69
N ASN A 99 -4.19 4.77 -28.44
CA ASN A 99 -3.36 5.37 -29.50
C ASN A 99 -2.55 6.62 -29.05
N GLY A 100 -2.07 6.62 -27.81
CA GLY A 100 -1.34 7.76 -27.22
C GLY A 100 -2.22 8.93 -26.77
N ALA A 101 -3.52 8.94 -27.10
CA ALA A 101 -4.48 9.92 -26.60
C ALA A 101 -5.04 9.47 -25.23
N GLN A 102 -5.20 10.43 -24.33
CA GLN A 102 -5.81 10.20 -23.02
C GLN A 102 -7.32 10.01 -23.17
N THR A 103 -7.86 8.95 -22.57
CA THR A 103 -9.31 8.71 -22.56
C THR A 103 -9.98 9.51 -21.43
N ALA A 104 -11.31 9.55 -21.41
CA ALA A 104 -12.05 10.16 -20.31
C ALA A 104 -11.75 9.49 -18.96
N LEU A 105 -11.56 8.17 -18.94
CA LEU A 105 -11.12 7.44 -17.75
C LEU A 105 -9.71 7.83 -17.32
N GLY A 106 -8.78 7.97 -18.27
CA GLY A 106 -7.42 8.43 -17.98
C GLY A 106 -7.39 9.85 -17.42
N TRP A 107 -8.24 10.74 -17.93
CA TRP A 107 -8.38 12.09 -17.40
C TRP A 107 -8.93 12.07 -15.98
N LEU A 108 -10.03 11.34 -15.75
CA LEU A 108 -10.63 11.21 -14.42
C LEU A 108 -9.62 10.63 -13.43
N TYR A 109 -8.86 9.61 -13.83
CA TYR A 109 -7.83 8.99 -12.99
C TYR A 109 -6.71 9.98 -12.65
N ASP A 110 -6.08 10.61 -13.64
CA ASP A 110 -4.94 11.50 -13.41
C ASP A 110 -5.37 12.72 -12.56
N TYR A 111 -6.52 13.34 -12.89
CA TYR A 111 -7.00 14.54 -12.20
C TYR A 111 -7.76 14.26 -10.89
N SER A 112 -8.00 13.00 -10.53
CA SER A 112 -8.48 12.63 -9.18
C SER A 112 -7.34 12.10 -8.31
N MET A 113 -6.59 11.11 -8.79
CA MET A 113 -5.51 10.47 -8.03
C MET A 113 -4.37 11.42 -7.73
N VAL A 114 -3.90 12.22 -8.72
CA VAL A 114 -2.72 13.08 -8.51
C VAL A 114 -2.99 14.14 -7.45
N PRO A 115 -4.11 14.90 -7.48
CA PRO A 115 -4.42 15.83 -6.40
C PRO A 115 -4.65 15.15 -5.05
N LEU A 116 -5.34 14.01 -5.00
CA LEU A 116 -5.57 13.27 -3.75
C LEU A 116 -4.26 12.77 -3.11
N GLN A 117 -3.33 12.26 -3.91
CA GLN A 117 -2.00 11.90 -3.44
C GLN A 117 -1.21 13.14 -3.01
N GLY A 118 -1.36 14.24 -3.76
CA GLY A 118 -0.78 15.55 -3.45
C GLY A 118 -1.24 16.10 -2.10
N THR A 119 -2.53 16.00 -1.75
CA THR A 119 -3.04 16.47 -0.45
C THR A 119 -2.52 15.60 0.69
N MET A 120 -2.52 14.27 0.53
CA MET A 120 -1.95 13.35 1.53
C MET A 120 -0.47 13.63 1.77
N PHE A 121 0.31 13.80 0.69
CA PHE A 121 1.74 14.10 0.80
C PHE A 121 2.00 15.50 1.37
N SER A 122 1.20 16.50 1.01
CA SER A 122 1.33 17.86 1.54
C SER A 122 1.04 17.92 3.04
N ILE A 123 -0.01 17.23 3.49
CA ILE A 123 -0.34 17.12 4.92
C ILE A 123 0.77 16.38 5.67
N LEU A 124 1.27 15.28 5.11
CA LEU A 124 2.39 14.54 5.68
C LEU A 124 3.65 15.41 5.77
N ALA A 125 3.99 16.14 4.71
CA ALA A 125 5.12 17.06 4.68
C ALA A 125 4.96 18.18 5.73
N PHE A 126 3.76 18.76 5.87
CA PHE A 126 3.48 19.76 6.90
C PHE A 126 3.65 19.18 8.32
N PHE A 127 3.12 17.98 8.60
CA PHE A 127 3.28 17.34 9.90
C PHE A 127 4.73 16.95 10.19
N ILE A 128 5.46 16.44 9.19
CA ILE A 128 6.89 16.18 9.32
C ILE A 128 7.62 17.48 9.59
N ALA A 129 7.41 18.54 8.82
CA ALA A 129 8.06 19.83 9.01
C ALA A 129 7.72 20.45 10.39
N SER A 130 6.47 20.35 10.85
CA SER A 130 6.04 20.85 12.17
C SER A 130 6.63 20.03 13.32
N ALA A 131 6.60 18.69 13.23
CA ALA A 131 7.21 17.80 14.21
C ALA A 131 8.73 18.01 14.25
N ALA A 132 9.33 18.12 13.08
CA ALA A 132 10.74 18.34 12.93
C ALA A 132 11.12 19.74 13.42
N TYR A 133 10.41 20.83 13.12
CA TYR A 133 10.66 22.16 13.70
C TYR A 133 10.59 22.14 15.25
N ARG A 134 9.59 21.46 15.81
CA ARG A 134 9.48 21.27 17.28
C ARG A 134 10.62 20.42 17.86
N ALA A 135 11.18 19.49 17.07
CA ALA A 135 12.31 18.64 17.46
C ALA A 135 13.70 19.23 17.08
N PHE A 136 13.77 20.13 16.10
CA PHE A 136 14.95 20.75 15.49
C PHE A 136 15.35 22.04 16.21
N ARG A 137 15.10 22.12 17.52
CA ARG A 137 16.02 22.90 18.36
C ARG A 137 17.28 22.05 18.40
N ALA A 138 18.38 22.50 17.78
CA ALA A 138 19.65 21.77 17.72
C ALA A 138 20.11 21.39 19.15
N ARG A 139 19.63 20.25 19.61
CA ARG A 139 19.73 19.79 21.00
C ARG A 139 20.64 18.57 21.09
N SER A 140 20.87 17.88 19.96
CA SER A 140 21.78 16.75 19.85
C SER A 140 22.60 16.82 18.56
N ARG A 141 23.74 16.12 18.54
CA ARG A 141 24.65 16.09 17.39
C ARG A 141 23.97 15.46 16.15
N GLU A 142 23.10 14.49 16.36
CA GLU A 142 22.35 13.79 15.32
C GLU A 142 21.32 14.72 14.67
N ALA A 143 20.58 15.50 15.48
CA ALA A 143 19.61 16.47 14.98
C ALA A 143 20.28 17.56 14.13
N SER A 144 21.49 18.00 14.49
CA SER A 144 22.28 18.95 13.70
C SER A 144 22.69 18.39 12.33
N VAL A 145 23.12 17.12 12.26
CA VAL A 145 23.45 16.47 10.99
C VAL A 145 22.21 16.37 10.08
N LEU A 146 21.06 15.99 10.64
CA LEU A 146 19.80 15.95 9.91
C LEU A 146 19.36 17.33 9.42
N LEU A 147 19.56 18.38 10.23
CA LEU A 147 19.23 19.76 9.86
C LEU A 147 20.10 20.24 8.68
N VAL A 148 21.41 20.01 8.73
CA VAL A 148 22.34 20.37 7.65
C VAL A 148 21.98 19.63 6.36
N ALA A 149 21.72 18.32 6.45
CA ALA A 149 21.29 17.52 5.30
C ALA A 149 19.98 18.05 4.69
N ALA A 150 19.00 18.41 5.52
CA ALA A 150 17.73 18.97 5.07
C ALA A 150 17.91 20.31 4.34
N VAL A 151 18.72 21.21 4.87
CA VAL A 151 19.01 22.51 4.24
C VAL A 151 19.68 22.33 2.88
N LEU A 152 20.69 21.45 2.79
CA LEU A 152 21.37 21.16 1.52
C LEU A 152 20.40 20.61 0.47
N VAL A 153 19.55 19.65 0.85
CA VAL A 153 18.54 19.07 -0.06
C VAL A 153 17.50 20.09 -0.51
N MET A 154 17.01 20.94 0.41
CA MET A 154 16.05 21.98 0.05
C MET A 154 16.66 23.00 -0.91
N MET A 155 17.91 23.42 -0.68
CA MET A 155 18.59 24.33 -1.61
C MET A 155 18.82 23.71 -2.99
N GLY A 156 19.21 22.43 -3.05
CA GLY A 156 19.39 21.75 -4.34
C GLY A 156 18.08 21.52 -5.12
N ARG A 157 16.93 21.40 -4.44
CA ARG A 157 15.63 21.15 -5.12
C ARG A 157 14.88 22.42 -5.52
N VAL A 158 15.23 23.58 -4.98
CA VAL A 158 14.57 24.85 -5.28
C VAL A 158 15.33 25.57 -6.40
N PRO A 159 14.65 26.06 -7.47
CA PRO A 159 15.31 26.74 -8.59
C PRO A 159 16.22 27.92 -8.16
N LEU A 160 15.79 28.70 -7.15
CA LEU A 160 16.57 29.80 -6.59
C LEU A 160 17.84 29.32 -5.87
N GLY A 161 17.78 28.16 -5.19
CA GLY A 161 18.93 27.59 -4.51
C GLY A 161 19.99 27.08 -5.49
N GLN A 162 19.57 26.52 -6.62
CA GLN A 162 20.47 26.14 -7.71
C GLN A 162 21.15 27.36 -8.35
N PHE A 163 20.44 28.48 -8.51
CA PHE A 163 21.01 29.71 -9.04
C PHE A 163 22.10 30.29 -8.11
N LEU A 164 21.86 30.30 -6.80
CA LEU A 164 22.80 30.86 -5.82
C LEU A 164 23.98 29.92 -5.51
N LEU A 165 23.74 28.61 -5.41
CA LEU A 165 24.74 27.62 -5.01
C LEU A 165 24.61 26.36 -5.89
N PRO A 166 25.14 26.36 -7.13
CA PRO A 166 24.96 25.27 -8.09
C PRO A 166 25.45 23.90 -7.58
N TRP A 167 26.52 23.87 -6.78
CA TRP A 167 27.10 22.63 -6.23
C TRP A 167 26.15 21.87 -5.29
N THR A 168 25.14 22.54 -4.74
CA THR A 168 24.15 21.90 -3.86
C THR A 168 23.31 20.86 -4.61
N TRP A 169 23.20 20.97 -5.94
CA TRP A 169 22.54 19.98 -6.79
C TRP A 169 23.23 18.62 -6.71
N ASP A 170 24.54 18.57 -6.92
CA ASP A 170 25.30 17.31 -6.96
C ASP A 170 25.26 16.59 -5.61
N VAL A 171 25.41 17.34 -4.52
CA VAL A 171 25.31 16.81 -3.15
C VAL A 171 23.91 16.28 -2.87
N THR A 172 22.88 17.01 -3.30
CA THR A 172 21.48 16.57 -3.15
C THR A 172 21.20 15.30 -3.94
N GLN A 173 21.67 15.22 -5.19
CA GLN A 173 21.53 14.03 -6.02
C GLN A 173 22.27 12.84 -5.41
N TRP A 174 23.49 13.04 -4.91
CA TRP A 174 24.23 11.99 -4.21
C TRP A 174 23.48 11.49 -2.97
N LEU A 175 22.98 12.40 -2.13
CA LEU A 175 22.25 12.03 -0.91
C LEU A 175 20.97 11.24 -1.24
N LEU A 176 20.22 11.65 -2.26
CA LEU A 176 18.98 10.98 -2.64
C LEU A 176 19.22 9.66 -3.39
N ASN A 177 20.18 9.62 -4.30
CA ASN A 177 20.40 8.45 -5.15
C ASN A 177 21.27 7.39 -4.49
N VAL A 178 22.09 7.74 -3.50
CA VAL A 178 22.95 6.79 -2.78
C VAL A 178 22.41 6.52 -1.37
N VAL A 179 22.34 7.54 -0.51
CA VAL A 179 21.98 7.34 0.91
C VAL A 179 20.50 7.01 1.08
N ASN A 180 19.60 7.83 0.51
CA ASN A 180 18.16 7.60 0.62
C ASN A 180 17.75 6.31 -0.09
N SER A 181 18.30 6.03 -1.28
CA SER A 181 18.02 4.79 -1.99
C SER A 181 18.47 3.55 -1.20
N ALA A 182 19.62 3.60 -0.53
CA ALA A 182 20.10 2.54 0.36
C ALA A 182 19.12 2.31 1.53
N VAL A 183 18.66 3.38 2.19
CA VAL A 183 17.67 3.29 3.27
C VAL A 183 16.34 2.72 2.76
N ARG A 184 15.84 3.19 1.61
CA ARG A 184 14.62 2.68 1.00
C ARG A 184 14.73 1.18 0.72
N ARG A 185 15.86 0.73 0.17
CA ARG A 185 16.13 -0.70 -0.06
C ARG A 185 16.18 -1.47 1.26
N ALA A 186 16.83 -0.94 2.30
CA ALA A 186 16.87 -1.56 3.62
C ALA A 186 15.47 -1.71 4.23
N ILE A 187 14.62 -0.68 4.13
CA ILE A 187 13.22 -0.74 4.57
C ILE A 187 12.45 -1.80 3.77
N LEU A 188 12.58 -1.81 2.44
CA LEU A 188 11.92 -2.81 1.60
C LEU A 188 12.34 -4.25 1.96
N ILE A 189 13.64 -4.47 2.19
CA ILE A 189 14.17 -5.77 2.64
C ILE A 189 13.60 -6.11 4.01
N GLY A 190 13.62 -5.16 4.96
CA GLY A 190 13.09 -5.36 6.31
C GLY A 190 11.60 -5.69 6.32
N VAL A 191 10.79 -4.99 5.54
CA VAL A 191 9.35 -5.26 5.38
C VAL A 191 9.14 -6.63 4.74
N SER A 192 9.89 -6.97 3.70
CA SER A 192 9.79 -8.28 3.03
C SER A 192 10.16 -9.42 3.97
N MET A 193 11.23 -9.29 4.74
CA MET A 193 11.60 -10.26 5.77
C MET A 193 10.54 -10.34 6.87
N GLY A 194 9.95 -9.22 7.27
CA GLY A 194 8.82 -9.18 8.20
C GLY A 194 7.60 -9.95 7.68
N GLN A 195 7.29 -9.82 6.39
CA GLN A 195 6.22 -10.59 5.73
C GLN A 195 6.54 -12.10 5.68
N VAL A 196 7.78 -12.47 5.41
CA VAL A 196 8.23 -13.88 5.45
C VAL A 196 8.10 -14.45 6.87
N ALA A 197 8.54 -13.71 7.89
CA ALA A 197 8.43 -14.12 9.28
C ALA A 197 6.96 -14.30 9.71
N LEU A 198 6.09 -13.35 9.33
CA LEU A 198 4.64 -13.45 9.53
C LEU A 198 4.05 -14.70 8.87
N SER A 199 4.41 -14.93 7.61
CA SER A 199 3.95 -16.09 6.83
C SER A 199 4.39 -17.40 7.50
N LEU A 200 5.63 -17.48 7.99
CA LEU A 200 6.12 -18.64 8.73
C LEU A 200 5.36 -18.85 10.04
N LYS A 201 5.06 -17.78 10.80
CA LYS A 201 4.24 -17.88 12.02
C LYS A 201 2.84 -18.39 11.73
N ILE A 202 2.25 -18.03 10.59
CA ILE A 202 0.94 -18.55 10.13
C ILE A 202 1.04 -20.03 9.77
N ILE A 203 2.05 -20.42 8.98
CA ILE A 203 2.27 -21.83 8.55
C ILE A 203 2.50 -22.73 9.77
N LEU A 204 3.33 -22.29 10.72
CA LEU A 204 3.59 -23.01 11.97
C LEU A 204 2.41 -22.95 12.96
N GLY A 205 1.35 -22.21 12.64
CA GLY A 205 0.17 -22.10 13.48
C GLY A 205 0.41 -21.36 14.81
N ILE A 206 1.46 -20.53 14.89
CA ILE A 206 1.72 -19.62 16.01
C ILE A 206 0.73 -18.45 15.93
N GLU A 207 0.54 -17.91 14.72
CA GLU A 207 -0.48 -16.90 14.47
C GLU A 207 -1.75 -17.52 13.90
N ARG A 208 -2.85 -17.34 14.64
CA ARG A 208 -4.15 -17.98 14.36
C ARG A 208 -5.29 -16.99 14.11
N ALA A 209 -4.95 -15.71 13.87
CA ALA A 209 -5.94 -14.64 13.72
C ALA A 209 -6.95 -14.91 12.58
N TYR A 210 -6.54 -15.66 11.55
CA TYR A 210 -7.38 -16.04 10.42
C TYR A 210 -8.43 -17.12 10.74
N LEU A 211 -8.33 -17.83 11.86
CA LEU A 211 -9.29 -18.88 12.26
C LEU A 211 -10.55 -18.31 12.95
N GLY A 212 -10.64 -16.98 13.08
CA GLY A 212 -11.69 -16.31 13.84
C GLY A 212 -11.43 -16.39 15.33
N GLY A 213 -11.31 -15.23 16.00
CA GLY A 213 -10.99 -15.13 17.43
C GLY A 213 -12.03 -15.80 18.31
N GLY A 214 -11.79 -17.06 18.68
CA GLY A 214 -12.56 -17.81 19.65
C GLY A 214 -11.82 -17.89 20.98
N ARG A 215 -12.08 -16.92 21.87
CA ARG A 215 -12.25 -17.08 23.33
C ARG A 215 -11.23 -17.83 24.20
N ASP A 216 -10.05 -18.19 23.70
CA ASP A 216 -8.95 -18.74 24.51
C ASP A 216 -7.67 -17.87 24.37
N GLN A 217 -7.81 -16.58 24.73
CA GLN A 217 -6.72 -15.81 25.34
C GLN A 217 -7.12 -15.55 26.79
#